data_AF-A0A924IIQ4-F1
#
_entry.id   AF-A0A924IIQ4-F1
#
_cell.length_a   1.000
_cell.length_b   1.000
_cell.length_c   1.000
_cell.angle_alpha   90.00
_cell.angle_beta   90.00
_cell.angle_gamma   90.00
#
_symmetry.space_group_name_H-M   'P 1'
#
loop_
_entity.id
_entity.type
_entity.pdbx_description
1 polymer ?
#
loop_
_entity_poly.entity_id
_entity_poly.type
_entity_poly.pdbx_seq_one_letter_code
_entity_poly.pdbx_strand_id
1 'polypeptide(L)'
;GIIETKDKSYLQIKIEKWKNNISIGPNSVMQLNFSDDKKYTLDAGSCRWKSFAHSESKGKIFTKRASMGVRGTDFYLNYAPVLGETEIIMFDGEVMMENINDKTNIALIKKGQWGGIGGRFGEKISPILDLPQAVLDGTEKSLE
;
A
#
# COMPACT_ATOMS: atom_id res chain seq x y z
N GLY A 1 -1.56 -6.76 -16.30
CA GLY A 1 -1.23 -8.16 -15.97
C GLY A 1 -1.59 -8.44 -14.52
N ILE A 2 -1.79 -9.71 -14.17
CA ILE A 2 -2.04 -10.15 -12.80
C ILE A 2 -0.80 -10.89 -12.32
N ILE A 3 -0.39 -10.62 -11.09
CA ILE A 3 0.69 -11.30 -10.41
C ILE A 3 0.11 -11.98 -9.18
N GLU A 4 0.47 -13.26 -9.01
CA GLU A 4 0.13 -14.05 -7.85
C GLU A 4 1.40 -14.62 -7.22
N THR A 5 1.52 -14.48 -5.90
CA THR A 5 2.54 -15.15 -5.09
C THR A 5 1.87 -16.22 -4.23
N LYS A 6 2.51 -17.39 -4.09
CA LYS A 6 2.05 -18.46 -3.21
C LYS A 6 2.70 -18.35 -1.82
N ASP A 7 2.43 -19.32 -0.97
CA ASP A 7 3.04 -19.39 0.35
C ASP A 7 4.58 -19.37 0.25
N LYS A 8 5.22 -18.68 1.19
CA LYS A 8 6.69 -18.47 1.24
C LYS A 8 7.31 -17.94 -0.06
N SER A 9 6.50 -17.38 -0.95
CA SER A 9 6.96 -16.83 -2.23
C SER A 9 6.94 -15.31 -2.16
N TYR A 10 7.92 -14.69 -2.80
CA TYR A 10 8.08 -13.24 -2.86
C TYR A 10 8.48 -12.83 -4.27
N LEU A 11 8.00 -11.67 -4.72
CA LEU A 11 8.38 -11.09 -6.00
C LEU A 11 8.71 -9.61 -5.83
N GLN A 12 9.81 -9.18 -6.42
CA GLN A 12 10.17 -7.78 -6.50
C GLN A 12 10.17 -7.30 -7.96
N ILE A 13 9.53 -6.16 -8.21
CA ILE A 13 9.42 -5.54 -9.52
C ILE A 13 10.04 -4.17 -9.46
N LYS A 14 11.13 -4.00 -10.20
CA LYS A 14 11.81 -2.71 -10.34
C LYS A 14 11.41 -2.08 -11.68
N ILE A 15 10.85 -0.88 -11.63
CA ILE A 15 10.47 -0.11 -12.82
C ILE A 15 11.39 1.10 -12.92
N GLU A 16 12.49 0.92 -13.64
CA GLU A 16 13.59 1.91 -13.67
C GLU A 16 13.14 3.27 -14.20
N LYS A 17 12.32 3.29 -15.26
CA LYS A 17 11.76 4.52 -15.85
C LYS A 17 11.03 5.39 -14.83
N TRP A 18 10.45 4.80 -13.79
CA TRP A 18 9.68 5.52 -12.77
C TRP A 18 10.33 5.55 -11.40
N LYS A 19 11.56 5.01 -11.28
CA LYS A 19 12.27 4.88 -10.00
C LYS A 19 11.36 4.29 -8.92
N ASN A 20 10.73 3.17 -9.25
CA ASN A 20 9.75 2.49 -8.41
C ASN A 20 10.22 1.06 -8.15
N ASN A 21 10.10 0.62 -6.90
CA ASN A 21 10.24 -0.76 -6.49
C ASN A 21 8.95 -1.22 -5.79
N ILE A 22 8.34 -2.27 -6.33
CA ILE A 22 7.15 -2.91 -5.79
C ILE A 22 7.53 -4.31 -5.34
N SER A 23 7.38 -4.58 -4.06
CA SER A 23 7.70 -5.85 -3.42
C SER A 23 6.41 -6.51 -2.99
N ILE A 24 6.10 -7.70 -3.51
CA ILE A 24 4.84 -8.41 -3.32
C ILE A 24 5.10 -9.61 -2.40
N GLY A 25 4.47 -9.61 -1.23
CA GLY A 25 4.65 -10.61 -0.18
C GLY A 25 3.96 -11.94 -0.50
N PRO A 26 4.06 -12.95 0.37
CA PRO A 26 3.39 -14.24 0.20
C PRO A 26 1.86 -14.11 0.09
N ASN A 27 1.23 -15.10 -0.55
CA ASN A 27 -0.23 -15.22 -0.67
C ASN A 27 -0.93 -13.95 -1.18
N SER A 28 -0.28 -13.25 -2.11
CA SER A 28 -0.73 -11.94 -2.58
C SER A 28 -1.19 -12.00 -4.03
N VAL A 29 -2.15 -11.15 -4.35
CA VAL A 29 -2.68 -10.96 -5.71
C VAL A 29 -2.65 -9.50 -6.05
N MET A 30 -1.88 -9.13 -7.08
CA MET A 30 -1.72 -7.76 -7.51
C MET A 30 -1.99 -7.60 -9.00
N GLN A 31 -2.88 -6.68 -9.35
CA GLN A 31 -3.09 -6.24 -10.73
C GLN A 31 -2.21 -5.04 -11.04
N LEU A 32 -1.48 -5.12 -12.14
CA LEU A 32 -0.61 -4.07 -12.63
C LEU A 32 -1.07 -3.63 -14.01
N ASN A 33 -1.47 -2.37 -14.14
CA ASN A 33 -1.65 -1.72 -15.43
C ASN A 33 -0.54 -0.69 -15.66
N PHE A 34 0.27 -0.95 -16.67
CA PHE A 34 1.39 -0.11 -17.08
C PHE A 34 1.10 0.75 -18.32
N SER A 35 -0.17 0.82 -18.76
CA SER A 35 -0.58 1.79 -19.77
C SER A 35 -0.47 3.23 -19.24
N ASP A 36 -0.85 4.21 -20.06
CA ASP A 36 -0.77 5.63 -19.70
C ASP A 36 -1.57 5.98 -18.44
N ASP A 37 -2.67 5.26 -18.18
CA ASP A 37 -3.45 5.35 -16.93
C ASP A 37 -2.98 4.30 -15.92
N LYS A 38 -1.82 4.59 -15.30
CA LYS A 38 -1.14 3.70 -14.35
C LYS A 38 -2.05 3.38 -13.17
N LYS A 39 -2.48 2.13 -13.10
CA LYS A 39 -3.38 1.63 -12.06
C LYS A 39 -2.83 0.36 -11.44
N TYR A 40 -2.74 0.36 -10.13
CA TYR A 40 -2.24 -0.76 -9.34
C TYR A 40 -3.33 -1.18 -8.37
N THR A 41 -3.69 -2.46 -8.33
CA THR A 41 -4.70 -2.96 -7.39
C THR A 41 -4.12 -4.13 -6.60
N LEU A 42 -4.17 -4.06 -5.28
CA LEU A 42 -3.89 -5.16 -4.38
C LEU A 42 -5.22 -5.82 -4.00
N ASP A 43 -5.48 -7.01 -4.56
CA ASP A 43 -6.72 -7.76 -4.35
C ASP A 43 -6.63 -8.73 -3.18
N ALA A 44 -5.43 -9.08 -2.74
CA ALA A 44 -5.17 -9.88 -1.55
C ALA A 44 -3.70 -9.78 -1.11
N GLY A 45 -3.46 -9.99 0.18
CA GLY A 45 -2.14 -10.14 0.76
C GLY A 45 -1.46 -8.79 0.98
N SER A 46 -0.16 -8.72 0.75
CA SER A 46 0.64 -7.56 1.10
C SER A 46 1.64 -7.13 0.04
N CYS A 47 1.98 -5.85 0.05
CA CYS A 47 3.08 -5.32 -0.73
C CYS A 47 3.82 -4.21 0.02
N ARG A 48 5.12 -4.07 -0.23
CA ARG A 48 5.86 -2.84 0.06
C ARG A 48 6.00 -2.04 -1.23
N TRP A 49 5.65 -0.77 -1.14
CA TRP A 49 5.80 0.19 -2.22
C TRP A 49 6.90 1.17 -1.88
N LYS A 50 7.88 1.33 -2.78
CA LYS A 50 8.96 2.31 -2.62
C LYS A 50 9.14 3.12 -3.90
N SER A 51 8.86 4.41 -3.84
CA SER A 51 9.09 5.33 -4.94
C SER A 51 9.91 6.54 -4.48
N PHE A 52 10.83 6.99 -5.33
CA PHE A 52 11.71 8.11 -5.00
C PHE A 52 11.09 9.46 -5.37
N ALA A 53 11.45 10.50 -4.61
CA ALA A 53 11.06 11.87 -4.89
C ALA A 53 11.41 12.25 -6.35
N HIS A 54 10.57 13.10 -6.95
CA HIS A 54 10.69 13.57 -8.35
C HIS A 54 10.32 12.55 -9.43
N SER A 55 9.75 11.39 -9.09
CA SER A 55 9.02 10.57 -10.07
C SER A 55 7.93 11.40 -10.75
N GLU A 56 7.92 11.51 -12.07
CA GLU A 56 6.82 12.15 -12.82
C GLU A 56 5.53 11.35 -12.81
N SER A 57 5.55 10.12 -12.28
CA SER A 57 4.38 9.26 -12.26
C SER A 57 3.35 9.73 -11.22
N LYS A 58 2.23 10.24 -11.73
CA LYS A 58 0.97 10.31 -10.98
C LYS A 58 0.41 8.89 -10.99
N GLY A 59 0.35 8.26 -9.82
CA GLY A 59 -0.16 6.90 -9.68
C GLY A 59 -0.95 6.77 -8.39
N LYS A 60 -1.90 5.84 -8.40
CA LYS A 60 -2.59 5.39 -7.19
C LYS A 60 -2.51 3.87 -7.12
N ILE A 61 -2.32 3.36 -5.91
CA ILE A 61 -2.61 1.97 -5.60
C ILE A 61 -3.99 1.88 -4.97
N PHE A 62 -4.69 0.81 -5.27
CA PHE A 62 -6.06 0.56 -4.86
C PHE A 62 -6.14 -0.75 -4.09
N THR A 63 -7.04 -0.80 -3.12
CA THR A 63 -7.63 -2.02 -2.58
C THR A 63 -9.13 -1.95 -2.84
N LYS A 64 -9.93 -2.92 -2.36
CA LYS A 64 -11.39 -2.76 -2.46
C LYS A 64 -11.95 -1.63 -1.57
N ARG A 65 -11.21 -1.20 -0.54
CA ARG A 65 -11.69 -0.21 0.44
C ARG A 65 -11.06 1.17 0.28
N ALA A 66 -9.81 1.24 -0.16
CA ALA A 66 -9.05 2.48 -0.16
C ALA A 66 -8.24 2.70 -1.44
N SER A 67 -8.00 3.96 -1.75
CA SER A 67 -7.00 4.41 -2.72
C SER A 67 -5.91 5.23 -2.02
N MET A 68 -4.66 5.05 -2.47
CA MET A 68 -3.48 5.68 -1.88
C MET A 68 -2.61 6.27 -2.98
N GLY A 69 -2.18 7.53 -2.82
CA GLY A 69 -1.17 8.14 -3.69
C GLY A 69 0.22 7.53 -3.44
N VAL A 70 1.01 7.34 -4.50
CA VAL A 70 2.21 6.49 -4.43
C VAL A 70 3.54 7.19 -4.71
N ARG A 71 3.54 8.53 -4.84
CA ARG A 71 4.69 9.30 -5.33
C ARG A 71 5.56 9.81 -4.18
N GLY A 72 6.84 9.44 -4.17
CA GLY A 72 7.80 9.87 -3.14
C GLY A 72 7.50 9.24 -1.78
N THR A 73 7.08 7.98 -1.77
CA THR A 73 6.58 7.29 -0.58
C THR A 73 7.23 5.92 -0.43
N ASP A 74 7.47 5.52 0.81
CA ASP A 74 7.85 4.16 1.20
C ASP A 74 6.84 3.66 2.24
N PHE A 75 6.06 2.64 1.89
CA PHE A 75 5.02 2.11 2.77
C PHE A 75 4.77 0.63 2.56
N TYR A 76 4.32 -0.02 3.63
CA TYR A 76 3.70 -1.33 3.62
C TYR A 76 2.19 -1.18 3.45
N LEU A 77 1.59 -2.01 2.60
CA LEU A 77 0.16 -2.12 2.39
C LEU A 77 -0.27 -3.57 2.52
N ASN A 78 -1.32 -3.81 3.28
CA ASN A 78 -1.98 -5.12 3.42
C ASN A 78 -3.45 -4.99 3.04
N TYR A 79 -3.96 -6.00 2.36
CA TYR A 79 -5.39 -6.16 2.12
C TYR A 79 -5.82 -7.60 2.43
N ALA A 80 -6.66 -7.75 3.45
CA ALA A 80 -7.25 -9.02 3.85
C ALA A 80 -8.67 -9.14 3.27
N PRO A 81 -8.87 -9.84 2.13
CA PRO A 81 -10.15 -9.85 1.43
C PRO A 81 -11.30 -10.48 2.23
N VAL A 82 -10.99 -11.44 3.11
CA VAL A 82 -11.97 -12.14 3.96
C VAL A 82 -12.63 -11.19 4.94
N LEU A 83 -11.84 -10.27 5.52
CA LEU A 83 -12.32 -9.25 6.46
C LEU A 83 -12.68 -7.94 5.75
N GLY A 84 -12.27 -7.81 4.49
CA GLY A 84 -12.36 -6.57 3.73
C GLY A 84 -11.56 -5.45 4.38
N GLU A 85 -10.41 -5.77 4.98
CA GLU A 85 -9.54 -4.84 5.71
C GLU A 85 -8.39 -4.36 4.83
N THR A 86 -8.13 -3.06 4.85
CA THR A 86 -6.92 -2.45 4.30
C THR A 86 -6.14 -1.81 5.44
N GLU A 87 -4.84 -2.10 5.52
CA GLU A 87 -3.91 -1.52 6.49
C GLU A 87 -2.70 -0.95 5.77
N ILE A 88 -2.20 0.19 6.24
CA ILE A 88 -1.01 0.85 5.72
C ILE A 88 -0.08 1.25 6.87
N ILE A 89 1.22 1.05 6.67
CA ILE A 89 2.28 1.51 7.56
C ILE A 89 3.28 2.32 6.75
N MET A 90 3.54 3.55 7.17
CA MET A 90 4.42 4.48 6.46
C MET A 90 5.86 4.44 7.01
N PHE A 91 6.83 4.17 6.12
CA PHE A 91 8.26 4.23 6.44
C PHE A 91 8.89 5.56 6.02
N ASP A 92 8.43 6.13 4.91
CA ASP A 92 8.89 7.44 4.44
C ASP A 92 7.85 8.17 3.58
N GLY A 93 7.92 9.49 3.57
CA GLY A 93 6.96 10.36 2.89
C GLY A 93 5.60 10.44 3.59
N GLU A 94 4.57 10.74 2.80
CA GLU A 94 3.18 10.81 3.27
C GLU A 94 2.21 10.33 2.18
N VAL A 95 1.13 9.70 2.61
CA VAL A 95 0.10 9.15 1.73
C VAL A 95 -1.25 9.73 2.11
N MET A 96 -1.96 10.26 1.12
CA MET A 96 -3.38 10.53 1.23
C MET A 96 -4.16 9.23 0.99
N MET A 97 -4.77 8.69 2.05
CA MET A 97 -5.64 7.54 2.00
C MET A 97 -7.09 8.01 1.85
N GLU A 98 -7.78 7.54 0.82
CA GLU A 98 -9.16 7.89 0.51
C GLU A 98 -10.02 6.64 0.52
N ASN A 99 -11.16 6.67 1.22
CA ASN A 99 -12.15 5.60 1.19
C ASN A 99 -12.87 5.58 -0.17
N ILE A 100 -12.88 4.44 -0.85
CA ILE A 100 -13.49 4.30 -2.18
C ILE A 100 -15.02 4.44 -2.13
N ASN A 101 -15.63 4.06 -1.00
CA ASN A 101 -17.08 4.11 -0.82
C ASN A 101 -17.59 5.47 -0.32
N ASP A 102 -16.71 6.27 0.29
CA ASP A 102 -17.00 7.63 0.77
C ASP A 102 -15.79 8.53 0.54
N LYS A 103 -15.80 9.26 -0.58
CA LYS A 103 -14.70 10.14 -0.97
C LYS A 103 -14.50 11.34 -0.04
N THR A 104 -15.43 11.60 0.88
CA THR A 104 -15.24 12.63 1.92
C THR A 104 -14.43 12.11 3.10
N ASN A 105 -14.34 10.78 3.25
CA ASN A 105 -13.55 10.13 4.27
C ASN A 105 -12.11 9.92 3.78
N ILE A 106 -11.26 10.88 4.12
CA ILE A 106 -9.86 10.97 3.72
C ILE A 106 -9.00 11.12 4.97
N ALA A 107 -7.80 10.51 4.98
CA ALA A 107 -6.79 10.74 6.00
C ALA A 107 -5.39 10.88 5.38
N LEU A 108 -4.60 11.81 5.92
CA LEU A 108 -3.18 11.94 5.62
C LEU A 108 -2.37 11.10 6.61
N ILE A 109 -1.59 10.17 6.09
CA ILE A 109 -0.78 9.24 6.88
C ILE A 109 0.69 9.54 6.60
N LYS A 110 1.45 9.90 7.64
CA LYS A 110 2.84 10.32 7.53
C LYS A 110 3.79 9.23 7.98
N LYS A 111 5.08 9.42 7.71
CA LYS A 111 6.16 8.58 8.24
C LYS A 111 5.96 8.21 9.71
N GLY A 112 6.10 6.92 10.01
CA GLY A 112 5.97 6.36 11.35
C GLY A 112 4.53 6.11 11.77
N GLN A 113 3.55 6.35 10.89
CA GLN A 113 2.14 6.20 11.23
C GLN A 113 1.50 4.98 10.56
N TRP A 114 0.43 4.54 11.19
CA TRP A 114 -0.47 3.50 10.72
C TRP A 114 -1.84 4.07 10.41
N GLY A 115 -2.49 3.52 9.39
CA GLY A 115 -3.92 3.72 9.14
C GLY A 115 -4.59 2.44 8.68
N GLY A 116 -5.91 2.36 8.91
CA GLY A 116 -6.69 1.18 8.55
C GLY A 116 -8.15 1.51 8.24
N ILE A 117 -8.78 0.68 7.41
CA ILE A 117 -10.21 0.74 7.06
C ILE A 117 -10.75 -0.66 6.81
N GLY A 118 -12.03 -0.89 7.10
CA GLY A 118 -12.73 -2.15 6.87
C GLY A 118 -12.55 -3.14 8.02
N GLY A 119 -13.30 -4.25 7.97
CA GLY A 119 -13.32 -5.28 9.01
C GLY A 119 -13.35 -4.71 10.43
N ARG A 120 -12.32 -4.99 11.21
CA ARG A 120 -12.17 -4.54 12.61
C ARG A 120 -12.03 -3.02 12.79
N PHE A 121 -11.72 -2.28 11.73
CA PHE A 121 -11.55 -0.83 11.72
C PHE A 121 -12.84 -0.06 11.42
N GLY A 122 -13.88 -0.77 10.96
CA GLY A 122 -15.16 -0.20 10.56
C GLY A 122 -15.16 0.39 9.15
N GLU A 123 -16.29 0.97 8.75
CA GLU A 123 -16.52 1.46 7.37
C GLU A 123 -15.83 2.80 7.06
N LYS A 124 -15.21 3.44 8.05
CA LYS A 124 -14.43 4.67 7.90
C LYS A 124 -12.97 4.39 8.20
N ILE A 125 -12.10 5.24 7.64
CA ILE A 125 -10.68 5.26 8.02
C ILE A 125 -10.60 5.49 9.54
N SER A 126 -9.96 4.55 10.23
CA SER A 126 -9.71 4.62 11.67
C SER A 126 -8.79 5.80 12.01
N PRO A 127 -8.80 6.25 13.28
CA PRO A 127 -7.84 7.25 13.74
C PRO A 127 -6.41 6.82 13.41
N ILE A 128 -5.63 7.77 12.88
CA ILE A 128 -4.23 7.54 12.54
C ILE A 128 -3.43 7.35 13.84
N LEU A 129 -2.60 6.32 13.88
CA LEU A 129 -1.81 5.98 15.06
C LEU A 129 -0.33 6.15 14.77
N ASP A 130 0.39 6.79 15.69
CA ASP A 130 1.85 6.78 15.68
C ASP A 130 2.35 5.42 16.17
N LEU A 131 3.26 4.81 15.41
CA LEU A 131 3.83 3.52 15.75
C LEU A 131 5.16 3.68 16.50
N PRO A 132 5.43 2.85 17.52
CA PRO A 132 6.76 2.74 18.11
C PRO A 132 7.80 2.28 17.08
N GLN A 133 9.04 2.76 17.19
CA GLN A 133 10.12 2.43 16.25
C GLN A 133 10.33 0.90 16.10
N ALA A 134 10.20 0.15 17.19
CA ALA A 134 10.35 -1.31 17.16
C ALA A 134 9.33 -2.01 16.23
N VAL A 135 8.12 -1.44 16.08
CA VAL A 135 7.09 -1.97 15.17
C VAL A 135 7.45 -1.66 13.71
N LEU A 136 7.96 -0.46 13.45
CA LEU A 136 8.42 -0.04 12.13
C LEU A 136 9.58 -0.95 11.66
N ASP A 137 10.61 -1.12 12.51
CA ASP A 137 11.78 -1.94 12.20
C ASP A 137 11.41 -3.41 11.95
N GLY A 138 10.45 -3.94 12.72
CA GLY A 138 9.98 -5.31 12.56
C GLY A 138 9.23 -5.53 11.24
N THR A 139 8.40 -4.56 10.86
CA THR A 139 7.62 -4.62 9.62
C THR A 139 8.51 -4.42 8.40
N GLU A 140 9.46 -3.48 8.46
CA GLU A 140 10.37 -3.18 7.36
C GLU A 140 11.17 -4.42 6.93
N LYS A 141 11.73 -5.15 7.89
CA LYS A 141 12.52 -6.38 7.65
C LYS A 141 11.72 -7.53 7.04
N SER A 142 10.39 -7.53 7.16
CA SER A 142 9.56 -8.63 6.64
C SER A 142 9.43 -8.62 5.11
N LEU A 143 9.78 -7.49 4.47
CA LEU A 143 9.58 -7.24 3.04
C LEU A 143 10.77 -6.53 2.38
N GLU A 144 11.96 -6.63 2.98
CA GLU A 144 13.24 -6.32 2.30
C GLU A 144 13.67 -7.46 1.37
#